data_AF-A0AAU8DQN8-F1
#
_entry.id   AF-A0AAU8DQN8-F1
#
_cell.length_a   1.000
_cell.length_b   1.000
_cell.length_c   1.000
_cell.angle_alpha   90.00
_cell.angle_beta   90.00
_cell.angle_gamma   90.00
#
_symmetry.space_group_name_H-M   'P 1'
#
loop_
_entity.id
_entity.type
_entity.pdbx_description
1 polymer ?
#
loop_
_entity_poly.entity_id
_entity_poly.type
_entity_poly.pdbx_seq_one_letter_code
_entity_poly.pdbx_strand_id
1 'polypeptide(L)'
;MLIAELDFAPHSNNDAILMVIRNAGPTPAHDVRVTFAPPVRESPNHPAAEYVLNMFKAPIATLGPGQRLAPLWHSTRTEGTPDRVTVALTYRGQGRREFTESYVLDVEPLHHELHVTSSASIKGSIAILGRKHDRLVKALESIANNTARPDTDD
;
A
#
# COMPACT_ATOMS: atom_id res chain seq x y z
N MET A 1 -0.12 10.51 21.26
CA MET A 1 1.03 10.28 20.38
C MET A 1 0.48 9.74 19.08
N LEU A 2 0.61 10.53 18.03
CA LEU A 2 0.43 10.07 16.67
C LEU A 2 1.80 9.69 16.11
N ILE A 3 1.83 8.84 15.10
CA ILE A 3 3.05 8.48 14.38
C ILE A 3 2.72 8.56 12.90
N ALA A 4 3.65 9.13 12.11
CA ALA A 4 3.66 8.96 10.67
C ALA A 4 4.82 8.04 10.28
N GLU A 5 4.55 7.03 9.45
CA GLU A 5 5.51 6.08 8.92
C GLU A 5 5.18 5.73 7.45
N LEU A 6 6.12 5.16 6.72
CA LEU A 6 5.87 4.56 5.41
C LEU A 6 5.83 3.04 5.58
N ASP A 7 4.94 2.39 4.85
CA ASP A 7 4.78 0.94 4.85
C ASP A 7 4.45 0.45 3.45
N PHE A 8 4.80 -0.79 3.12
CA PHE A 8 4.37 -1.39 1.86
C PHE A 8 2.86 -1.64 1.89
N ALA A 9 2.18 -1.38 0.78
CA ALA A 9 0.77 -1.71 0.67
C ALA A 9 0.60 -3.23 0.78
N PRO A 10 -0.26 -3.73 1.68
CA PRO A 10 -0.48 -5.16 1.82
C PRO A 10 -0.92 -5.78 0.50
N HIS A 11 -0.35 -6.93 0.16
CA HIS A 11 -0.61 -7.64 -1.10
C HIS A 11 -0.20 -6.90 -2.38
N SER A 12 0.48 -5.75 -2.28
CA SER A 12 1.23 -5.20 -3.40
C SER A 12 2.51 -6.03 -3.59
N ASN A 13 3.06 -6.06 -4.79
CA ASN A 13 4.35 -6.72 -5.05
C ASN A 13 5.50 -5.80 -4.64
N ASN A 14 5.36 -5.14 -3.48
CA ASN A 14 6.20 -4.03 -3.02
C ASN A 14 6.29 -2.89 -4.03
N ASP A 15 5.28 -2.79 -4.89
CA ASP A 15 5.19 -1.80 -5.94
C ASP A 15 4.32 -0.60 -5.52
N ALA A 16 3.78 -0.64 -4.31
CA ALA A 16 2.99 0.43 -3.72
C ALA A 16 3.37 0.66 -2.25
N ILE A 17 3.48 1.93 -1.86
CA ILE A 17 3.85 2.40 -0.53
C ILE A 17 2.68 3.23 0.00
N LEU A 18 2.30 2.96 1.24
CA LEU A 18 1.30 3.71 1.99
C LEU A 18 2.01 4.67 2.94
N MET A 19 1.46 5.87 3.08
CA MET A 19 1.79 6.72 4.22
C MET A 19 0.83 6.39 5.35
N VAL A 20 1.34 5.87 6.45
CA VAL A 20 0.54 5.45 7.60
C VAL A 20 0.59 6.53 8.67
N ILE A 21 -0.58 7.06 9.04
CA ILE A 21 -0.76 7.91 10.22
C ILE A 21 -1.55 7.11 11.24
N ARG A 22 -0.96 6.79 12.39
CA ARG A 22 -1.61 5.99 13.44
C ARG A 22 -1.58 6.66 14.79
N ASN A 23 -2.61 6.41 15.59
CA ASN A 23 -2.59 6.77 17.01
C ASN A 23 -1.98 5.63 17.83
N ALA A 24 -0.73 5.81 18.23
CA ALA A 24 0.01 4.89 19.09
C ALA A 24 -0.13 5.22 20.59
N GLY A 25 -0.87 6.28 20.93
CA GLY A 25 -1.16 6.65 22.31
C GLY A 25 -2.38 5.92 22.90
N PRO A 26 -2.54 5.99 24.23
CA PRO A 26 -3.66 5.34 24.93
C PRO A 26 -4.98 6.12 24.85
N THR A 27 -4.99 7.33 24.31
CA THR A 27 -6.15 8.23 24.28
C THR A 27 -6.51 8.64 22.85
N PRO A 28 -7.79 8.94 22.55
CA PRO A 28 -8.19 9.52 21.27
C PRO A 28 -7.45 10.84 20.98
N ALA A 29 -7.10 11.04 19.71
CA ALA A 29 -6.65 12.32 19.18
C ALA A 29 -7.82 12.99 18.43
N HIS A 30 -8.03 14.28 18.67
CA HIS A 30 -9.10 15.06 18.05
C HIS A 30 -8.54 16.18 17.19
N ASP A 31 -9.31 16.63 16.18
CA ASP A 31 -8.93 17.72 15.27
C ASP A 31 -7.53 17.51 14.67
N VAL A 32 -7.27 16.30 14.17
CA VAL A 32 -5.95 15.94 13.63
C VAL A 32 -5.77 16.63 12.28
N ARG A 33 -4.68 17.38 12.15
CA ARG A 33 -4.26 18.10 10.95
C ARG A 33 -2.92 17.57 10.50
N VAL A 34 -2.76 17.47 9.19
CA VAL A 34 -1.56 16.92 8.55
C VAL A 34 -1.04 17.95 7.57
N THR A 35 0.24 18.30 7.68
CA THR A 35 0.90 19.19 6.72
C THR A 35 2.20 18.55 6.21
N PHE A 36 2.63 18.99 5.03
CA PHE A 36 3.73 18.40 4.29
C PHE A 36 4.77 19.46 3.92
N ALA A 37 6.05 19.16 4.13
CA ALA A 37 7.18 19.97 3.71
C ALA A 37 8.25 19.09 3.03
N PRO A 38 8.49 19.22 1.71
CA PRO A 38 7.82 20.14 0.78
C PRO A 38 6.32 19.83 0.62
N PRO A 39 5.50 20.80 0.19
CA PRO A 39 4.07 20.58 0.00
C PRO A 39 3.83 19.55 -1.10
N VAL A 40 2.88 18.64 -0.88
CA VAL A 40 2.36 17.74 -1.90
C VAL A 40 1.62 18.57 -2.95
N ARG A 41 1.91 18.34 -4.23
CA ARG A 41 1.27 19.04 -5.34
C ARG A 41 0.44 18.06 -6.14
N GLU A 42 -0.75 18.49 -6.55
CA GLU A 42 -1.55 17.73 -7.51
C GLU A 42 -0.76 17.56 -8.81
N SER A 43 -0.83 16.36 -9.38
CA SER A 43 -0.36 16.11 -10.74
C SER A 43 -1.43 15.32 -11.49
N PRO A 44 -1.86 15.78 -12.67
CA PRO A 44 -2.94 15.16 -13.44
C PRO A 44 -2.70 13.68 -13.79
N ASN A 45 -1.42 13.26 -13.83
CA ASN A 45 -1.02 11.91 -14.19
C ASN A 45 -0.84 10.99 -12.96
N HIS A 46 -1.12 11.50 -11.76
CA HIS A 46 -0.59 10.98 -10.51
C HIS A 46 -1.65 11.03 -9.40
N PRO A 47 -2.58 10.06 -9.39
CA PRO A 47 -3.75 10.11 -8.51
C PRO A 47 -3.38 10.01 -7.02
N ALA A 48 -2.21 9.45 -6.67
CA ALA A 48 -1.78 9.32 -5.28
C ALA A 48 -1.70 10.66 -4.53
N ALA A 49 -1.14 11.69 -5.17
CA ALA A 49 -1.06 13.03 -4.59
C ALA A 49 -2.46 13.64 -4.35
N GLU A 50 -3.37 13.46 -5.30
CA GLU A 50 -4.75 13.92 -5.20
C GLU A 50 -5.50 13.22 -4.04
N TYR A 51 -5.36 11.89 -3.90
CA TYR A 51 -5.96 11.15 -2.80
C TYR A 51 -5.46 11.60 -1.43
N VAL A 52 -4.15 11.84 -1.30
CA VAL A 52 -3.54 12.37 -0.07
C VAL A 52 -4.11 13.76 0.25
N LEU A 53 -4.13 14.66 -0.73
CA LEU A 53 -4.63 16.03 -0.54
C LEU A 53 -6.11 16.05 -0.18
N ASN A 54 -6.93 15.23 -0.84
CA ASN A 54 -8.36 15.12 -0.54
C ASN A 54 -8.61 14.53 0.86
N MET A 55 -7.83 13.53 1.27
CA MET A 55 -7.96 12.91 2.60
C MET A 55 -7.66 13.90 3.73
N PHE A 56 -6.65 14.77 3.56
CA PHE A 56 -6.21 15.70 4.59
C PHE A 56 -6.67 17.15 4.38
N LYS A 57 -7.56 17.39 3.40
CA LYS A 57 -8.14 18.71 3.14
C LYS A 57 -8.92 19.26 4.34
N ALA A 58 -9.58 18.37 5.08
CA ALA A 58 -10.30 18.70 6.30
C ALA A 58 -9.64 18.03 7.51
N PRO A 59 -9.74 18.62 8.71
CA PRO A 59 -9.25 17.97 9.93
C PRO A 59 -9.98 16.66 10.18
N ILE A 60 -9.23 15.64 10.59
CA ILE A 60 -9.81 14.36 11.00
C ILE A 60 -10.40 14.55 12.40
N ALA A 61 -11.72 14.40 12.51
CA ALA A 61 -12.46 14.72 13.73
C ALA A 61 -11.95 13.93 14.95
N THR A 62 -11.71 12.64 14.78
CA THR A 62 -11.19 11.76 15.85
C THR A 62 -10.40 10.60 15.25
N LEU A 63 -9.25 10.32 15.85
CA LEU A 63 -8.45 9.12 15.60
C LEU A 63 -8.23 8.40 16.94
N GLY A 64 -8.97 7.31 17.16
CA GLY A 64 -8.94 6.53 18.39
C GLY A 64 -7.64 5.72 18.56
N PRO A 65 -7.34 5.23 19.78
CA PRO A 65 -6.18 4.38 20.03
C PRO A 65 -6.12 3.18 19.08
N GLY A 66 -4.96 2.96 18.45
CA GLY A 66 -4.74 1.86 17.50
C GLY A 66 -5.34 2.08 16.10
N GLN A 67 -6.14 3.13 15.89
CA GLN A 67 -6.65 3.45 14.56
C GLN A 67 -5.54 4.04 13.68
N ARG A 68 -5.63 3.76 12.37
CA ARG A 68 -4.71 4.27 11.36
C ARG A 68 -5.44 4.74 10.11
N LEU A 69 -4.84 5.72 9.45
CA LEU A 69 -5.12 6.12 8.08
C LEU A 69 -3.91 5.71 7.25
N ALA A 70 -4.15 5.19 6.05
CA ALA A 70 -3.08 4.67 5.19
C ALA A 70 -3.34 4.98 3.70
N PRO A 71 -3.38 6.27 3.30
CA PRO A 71 -3.48 6.63 1.89
C PRO A 71 -2.29 6.09 1.10
N LEU A 72 -2.54 5.78 -0.17
CA LEU A 72 -1.49 5.48 -1.13
C LEU A 72 -0.57 6.71 -1.25
N TRP A 73 0.71 6.53 -0.96
CA TRP A 73 1.71 7.58 -1.08
C TRP A 73 2.42 7.49 -2.42
N HIS A 74 2.93 6.31 -2.75
CA HIS A 74 3.76 6.10 -3.93
C HIS A 74 3.44 4.75 -4.56
N SER A 75 3.53 4.64 -5.89
CA SER A 75 3.56 3.34 -6.56
C SER A 75 4.38 3.39 -7.85
N THR A 76 4.88 2.25 -8.31
CA THR A 76 5.62 2.13 -9.59
C THR A 76 4.81 2.59 -10.82
N ARG A 77 3.49 2.76 -10.67
CA ARG A 77 2.58 3.23 -11.74
C ARG A 77 2.09 4.66 -11.50
N THR A 78 2.31 5.21 -10.32
CA THR A 78 1.81 6.52 -9.89
C THR A 78 2.91 7.22 -9.11
N GLU A 79 3.74 7.97 -9.84
CA GLU A 79 4.67 8.93 -9.24
C GLU A 79 3.89 10.16 -8.73
N GLY A 80 4.54 11.19 -8.20
CA GLY A 80 3.90 12.50 -7.94
C GLY A 80 3.85 12.97 -6.49
N THR A 81 4.10 12.11 -5.51
CA THR A 81 4.44 12.53 -4.14
C THR A 81 5.95 12.66 -4.00
N PRO A 82 6.46 13.54 -3.10
CA PRO A 82 7.90 13.63 -2.86
C PRO A 82 8.46 12.33 -2.26
N ASP A 83 9.62 11.89 -2.75
CA ASP A 83 10.34 10.73 -2.20
C ASP A 83 10.76 10.96 -0.75
N ARG A 84 11.06 12.22 -0.40
CA ARG A 84 11.36 12.65 0.96
C ARG A 84 10.48 13.81 1.37
N VAL A 85 9.76 13.67 2.48
CA VAL A 85 8.83 14.67 3.00
C VAL A 85 8.89 14.72 4.52
N THR A 86 8.75 15.92 5.08
CA THR A 86 8.46 16.09 6.51
C THR A 86 6.95 16.20 6.69
N VAL A 87 6.37 15.27 7.42
CA VAL A 87 4.96 15.27 7.82
C VAL A 87 4.87 15.86 9.22
N ALA A 88 4.11 16.94 9.38
CA ALA A 88 3.76 17.47 10.69
C ALA A 88 2.30 17.14 11.03
N LEU A 89 2.11 16.60 12.23
CA LEU A 89 0.83 16.19 12.79
C LEU A 89 0.50 17.11 13.95
N THR A 90 -0.60 17.86 13.83
CA THR A 90 -1.13 18.69 14.93
C THR A 90 -2.46 18.11 15.39
N TYR A 91 -2.65 17.93 16.69
CA TYR A 91 -3.86 17.33 17.24
C TYR A 91 -4.12 17.75 18.68
N ARG A 92 -5.37 17.58 19.13
CA ARG A 92 -5.76 17.77 20.53
C ARG A 92 -5.87 16.43 21.25
N GLY A 93 -5.18 16.31 22.38
CA GLY A 93 -5.30 15.16 23.28
C GLY A 93 -6.25 15.43 24.45
N GLN A 94 -6.16 14.57 25.47
CA GLN A 94 -6.92 14.73 26.71
C GLN A 94 -6.62 16.08 27.38
N GLY A 95 -7.66 16.73 27.91
CA GLY A 95 -7.53 18.04 28.57
C GLY A 95 -7.41 19.22 27.60
N ARG A 96 -7.77 19.04 26.32
CA ARG A 96 -7.71 20.08 25.26
C ARG A 96 -6.30 20.59 24.96
N ARG A 97 -5.25 19.93 25.47
CA ARG A 97 -3.87 20.27 25.13
C ARG A 97 -3.61 19.91 23.68
N GLU A 98 -3.00 20.86 22.97
CA GLU A 98 -2.52 20.68 21.61
C GLU A 98 -1.11 20.09 21.60
N PHE A 99 -0.88 19.18 20.67
CA PHE A 99 0.38 18.51 20.45
C PHE A 99 0.75 18.65 18.98
N THR A 100 2.05 18.81 18.72
CA THR A 100 2.62 18.81 17.38
C THR A 100 3.79 17.83 17.34
N GLU A 101 3.76 16.90 16.40
CA GLU A 101 4.79 15.89 16.17
C GLU A 101 5.21 15.95 14.70
N SER A 102 6.50 15.85 14.41
CA SER A 102 7.04 15.93 13.05
C SER A 102 7.87 14.71 12.71
N TYR A 103 7.66 14.17 11.51
CA TYR A 103 8.30 12.94 11.03
C TYR A 103 8.90 13.17 9.64
N VAL A 104 10.16 12.79 9.47
CA VAL A 104 10.78 12.76 8.14
C VAL A 104 10.54 11.38 7.55
N LEU A 105 9.76 11.34 6.48
CA LEU A 105 9.47 10.15 5.71
C LEU A 105 10.38 10.15 4.47
N ASP A 106 11.03 9.02 4.24
CA ASP A 106 11.94 8.81 3.12
C ASP A 106 11.59 7.46 2.49
N VAL A 107 11.24 7.49 1.20
CA VAL A 107 10.84 6.33 0.41
C VAL A 107 12.06 5.47 0.03
N GLU A 108 13.23 6.09 -0.11
CA GLU A 108 14.44 5.42 -0.58
C GLU A 108 14.84 4.22 0.29
N PRO A 109 14.88 4.31 1.64
CA PRO A 109 15.19 3.16 2.50
C PRO A 109 14.24 1.97 2.32
N LEU A 110 12.94 2.22 2.05
CA LEU A 110 11.97 1.14 1.81
C LEU A 110 12.29 0.39 0.51
N HIS A 111 12.72 1.09 -0.54
CA HIS A 111 13.10 0.44 -1.80
C HIS A 111 14.31 -0.49 -1.68
N HIS A 112 15.19 -0.25 -0.71
CA HIS A 112 16.36 -1.10 -0.44
C HIS A 112 16.05 -2.23 0.55
N GLU A 113 14.81 -2.39 0.99
CA GLU A 113 14.42 -3.47 1.90
C GLU A 113 14.31 -4.81 1.15
N LEU A 114 15.24 -5.73 1.47
CA LEU A 114 15.27 -7.08 0.90
C LEU A 114 14.04 -7.89 1.32
N HIS A 115 13.17 -8.20 0.37
CA HIS A 115 12.00 -9.02 0.62
C HIS A 115 12.19 -10.46 0.15
N VAL A 116 12.03 -11.40 1.09
CA VAL A 116 12.04 -12.84 0.80
C VAL A 116 10.61 -13.29 0.49
N THR A 117 10.32 -13.52 -0.79
CA THR A 117 9.05 -14.13 -1.21
C THR A 117 9.17 -15.66 -1.19
N SER A 118 8.43 -16.32 -0.31
CA SER A 118 8.37 -17.79 -0.26
C SER A 118 7.33 -18.34 -1.24
N SER A 119 7.58 -19.52 -1.81
CA SER A 119 6.62 -20.29 -2.61
C SER A 119 5.37 -20.71 -1.83
N ALA A 120 5.44 -20.72 -0.49
CA ALA A 120 4.31 -20.94 0.42
C ALA A 120 3.46 -19.67 0.66
N SER A 121 3.86 -18.52 0.11
CA SER A 121 3.02 -17.32 0.15
C SER A 121 1.72 -17.54 -0.64
N ILE A 122 0.69 -16.75 -0.36
CA ILE A 122 -0.57 -16.76 -1.13
C ILE A 122 -0.28 -16.59 -2.63
N LYS A 123 0.62 -15.66 -2.97
CA LYS A 123 1.08 -15.44 -4.35
C LYS A 123 1.78 -16.66 -4.94
N GLY A 124 2.70 -17.28 -4.19
CA GLY A 124 3.38 -18.51 -4.60
C GLY A 124 2.39 -19.64 -4.84
N SER A 125 1.38 -19.76 -3.97
CA SER A 125 0.31 -20.75 -4.07
C SER A 125 -0.56 -20.53 -5.31
N ILE A 126 -0.94 -19.28 -5.62
CA ILE A 126 -1.67 -18.93 -6.86
C ILE A 126 -0.84 -19.22 -8.10
N ALA A 127 0.45 -18.88 -8.11
CA ALA A 127 1.33 -19.18 -9.24
C ALA A 127 1.51 -20.69 -9.46
N ILE A 128 1.55 -21.48 -8.38
CA ILE A 128 1.56 -22.95 -8.45
C ILE A 128 0.23 -23.46 -9.01
N LEU A 129 -0.91 -22.91 -8.58
CA LEU A 129 -2.23 -23.27 -9.09
C LEU A 129 -2.36 -22.97 -10.59
N GLY A 130 -1.91 -21.80 -11.05
CA GLY A 130 -1.88 -21.45 -12.48
C GLY A 130 -1.06 -22.46 -13.30
N ARG A 131 0.15 -22.80 -12.85
CA ARG A 131 0.98 -23.82 -13.51
C ARG A 131 0.32 -25.21 -13.54
N LYS A 132 -0.42 -25.58 -12.50
CA LYS A 132 -1.17 -26.84 -12.47
C LYS A 132 -2.35 -26.81 -13.46
N HIS A 133 -3.06 -25.68 -13.54
CA HIS A 133 -4.15 -25.47 -14.49
C HIS A 133 -3.65 -25.59 -15.93
N ASP A 134 -2.55 -24.92 -16.30
CA ASP A 134 -1.98 -25.00 -17.65
C ASP A 134 -1.57 -26.42 -18.04
N ARG A 135 -1.05 -27.20 -17.07
CA ARG A 135 -0.72 -28.61 -17.30
C ARG A 135 -1.96 -29.47 -17.54
N LEU A 136 -3.06 -29.20 -16.82
CA LEU A 136 -4.32 -29.89 -17.05
C LEU A 136 -4.90 -29.57 -18.43
N VAL A 137 -4.88 -28.29 -18.83
CA VAL A 137 -5.34 -27.87 -20.16
C VAL A 137 -4.54 -28.56 -21.26
N LYS A 138 -3.20 -28.52 -21.18
CA LYS A 138 -2.34 -29.20 -22.16
C LYS A 138 -2.55 -30.72 -22.19
N ALA A 139 -2.79 -31.33 -21.04
CA ALA A 139 -3.08 -32.77 -20.98
C ALA A 139 -4.43 -33.09 -21.65
N LEU A 140 -5.46 -32.28 -21.41
CA LEU A 140 -6.77 -32.44 -22.05
C LEU A 140 -6.69 -32.19 -23.57
N GLU A 141 -5.96 -31.18 -24.02
CA GLU A 141 -5.69 -30.93 -25.45
C GLU A 141 -4.97 -32.12 -26.09
N SER A 142 -3.96 -32.68 -25.41
CA SER A 142 -3.25 -33.86 -25.90
C SER A 142 -4.15 -35.09 -25.99
N ILE A 143 -5.07 -35.29 -25.03
CA ILE A 143 -6.04 -36.40 -25.06
C ILE A 143 -7.01 -36.20 -26.22
N ALA A 144 -7.60 -35.01 -26.35
CA ALA A 144 -8.53 -34.66 -27.44
C ALA A 144 -7.89 -34.83 -28.82
N ASN A 145 -6.63 -34.43 -28.98
CA ASN A 145 -5.89 -34.59 -30.24
C ASN A 145 -5.56 -36.05 -30.55
N ASN A 146 -5.44 -36.91 -29.53
CA ASN A 146 -5.16 -38.33 -29.71
C ASN A 146 -6.44 -39.13 -30.00
N THR A 147 -7.60 -38.74 -29.43
CA THR A 147 -8.91 -39.34 -29.76
C THR A 147 -9.50 -38.84 -31.08
N ALA A 148 -9.10 -37.66 -31.56
CA ALA A 148 -9.47 -37.15 -32.89
C ALA A 148 -8.65 -37.77 -34.04
N ARG A 149 -7.64 -38.58 -33.74
CA ARG A 149 -6.93 -39.42 -34.70
C ARG A 149 -7.68 -40.76 -34.78
N PRO A 150 -8.49 -41.01 -35.82
CA PRO A 150 -9.08 -42.34 -35.98
C PRO A 150 -7.95 -43.34 -36.22
N ASP A 151 -8.05 -44.49 -35.57
CA ASP A 151 -7.24 -45.67 -35.88
C ASP A 151 -7.46 -46.02 -37.37
N THR A 152 -6.61 -45.49 -38.24
CA THR A 152 -6.31 -46.12 -39.52
C THR A 152 -5.22 -47.15 -39.24
N ASP A 153 -5.64 -48.35 -38.84
CA ASP A 153 -4.84 -49.56 -38.98
C ASP A 153 -5.71 -50.61 -39.69
N ASP A 154 -5.19 -50.99 -40.87
CA ASP A 154 -5.35 -52.20 -41.71
C ASP A 154 -6.74 -52.81 -42.01
#